data_AF-A0A139MDX7-F1
#
_entry.id   AF-A0A139MDX7-F1
#
_cell.length_a   1.000
_cell.length_b   1.000
_cell.length_c   1.000
_cell.angle_alpha   90.00
_cell.angle_beta   90.00
_cell.angle_gamma   90.00
#
_symmetry.space_group_name_H-M   'P 1'
#
loop_
_entity.id
_entity.type
_entity.pdbx_description
1 polymer ?
#
loop_
_entity_poly.entity_id
_entity_poly.type
_entity_poly.pdbx_seq_one_letter_code
_entity_poly.pdbx_strand_id
1 'polypeptide(L)'
;MIKINHLTITQNKDLRDLVSNLTMTIQDGEKVAIIGEEGNGKSTLLRALMGEALPDFTIKGDIQSDCQALAYIPQKLAGDLKKKTLHDYFFLDSADLDYSILYRLAEELHFDSDRFASDQEIGSLSGGRSFENSTHP
;
A
#
# COMPACT_ATOMS: atom_id res chain seq x y z
N MET A 1 -5.98 12.66 10.43
CA MET A 1 -6.21 11.81 11.62
C MET A 1 -7.09 10.62 11.25
N ILE A 2 -6.77 9.42 11.75
CA ILE A 2 -7.61 8.21 11.62
C ILE A 2 -8.09 7.81 13.00
N LYS A 3 -9.39 7.60 13.17
CA LYS A 3 -10.01 7.17 14.41
C LYS A 3 -10.75 5.86 14.21
N ILE A 4 -10.48 4.90 15.08
CA ILE A 4 -11.06 3.55 15.04
C ILE A 4 -11.78 3.34 16.36
N ASN A 5 -13.06 2.98 16.31
CA ASN A 5 -13.91 2.83 17.48
C ASN A 5 -14.55 1.42 17.49
N HIS A 6 -14.20 0.62 18.50
CA HIS A 6 -14.74 -0.72 18.75
C HIS A 6 -14.72 -1.63 17.50
N LEU A 7 -13.63 -1.57 16.73
CA LEU A 7 -13.49 -2.32 15.50
C LEU A 7 -13.30 -3.81 15.79
N THR A 8 -14.21 -4.62 15.25
CA THR A 8 -14.10 -6.08 15.24
C THR A 8 -14.16 -6.56 13.81
N ILE A 9 -13.20 -7.39 13.41
CA ILE A 9 -13.12 -8.02 12.09
C ILE A 9 -13.16 -9.53 12.30
N THR A 10 -14.25 -10.15 11.86
CA THR A 10 -14.48 -11.59 11.97
C THR A 10 -14.36 -12.23 10.59
N GLN A 11 -13.60 -13.32 10.48
CA GLN A 11 -13.54 -14.12 9.26
C GLN A 11 -14.78 -15.01 9.14
N ASN A 12 -15.50 -14.94 8.01
CA ASN A 12 -16.80 -15.60 7.86
C ASN A 12 -16.69 -17.13 7.76
N LYS A 13 -15.55 -17.65 7.30
CA LYS A 13 -15.34 -19.08 7.05
C LYS A 13 -15.31 -19.91 8.33
N ASP A 14 -14.65 -19.42 9.37
CA ASP A 14 -14.39 -20.12 10.62
C ASP A 14 -14.88 -19.34 11.86
N LEU A 15 -15.54 -18.20 11.64
CA LEU A 15 -16.04 -17.29 12.68
C LEU A 15 -14.95 -16.82 13.64
N ARG A 16 -13.69 -16.77 13.17
CA ARG A 16 -12.56 -16.31 13.97
C ARG A 16 -12.46 -14.78 13.92
N ASP A 17 -12.37 -14.16 15.10
CA ASP A 17 -12.01 -12.75 15.20
C ASP A 17 -10.52 -12.58 14.91
N LEU A 18 -10.22 -11.81 13.85
CA LEU A 18 -8.86 -11.38 13.51
C LEU A 18 -8.47 -10.11 14.27
N VAL A 19 -9.46 -9.26 14.50
CA VAL A 19 -9.35 -8.05 15.32
C VAL A 19 -10.57 -8.04 16.24
N SER A 20 -10.37 -7.80 17.53
CA SER A 20 -11.45 -7.81 18.52
C SER A 20 -11.45 -6.50 19.29
N ASN A 21 -12.54 -5.74 19.17
CA ASN A 21 -12.84 -4.52 19.90
C ASN A 21 -11.67 -3.49 19.94
N LEU A 22 -11.03 -3.27 18.80
CA LEU A 22 -9.93 -2.32 18.67
C LEU A 22 -10.47 -0.89 18.71
N THR A 23 -9.99 -0.10 19.66
CA THR A 23 -10.19 1.36 19.69
C THR A 23 -8.83 2.03 19.72
N MET A 24 -8.55 2.86 18.72
CA MET A 24 -7.30 3.60 18.62
C MET A 24 -7.45 4.87 17.79
N THR A 25 -6.49 5.77 17.89
CA THR A 25 -6.43 6.98 17.07
C THR A 25 -5.00 7.16 16.57
N ILE A 26 -4.87 7.46 15.29
CA ILE A 26 -3.60 7.71 14.60
C ILE A 26 -3.59 9.18 14.22
N GLN A 27 -2.64 9.93 14.77
CA GLN A 27 -2.47 11.35 14.50
C GLN A 27 -1.66 11.59 13.23
N ASP A 28 -1.74 12.81 12.71
CA ASP A 28 -0.95 13.20 11.53
C ASP A 28 0.54 13.19 11.87
N GLY A 29 1.34 12.57 10.98
CA GLY A 29 2.78 12.37 11.20
C GLY A 29 3.14 11.20 12.13
N GLU A 30 2.15 10.54 12.74
CA GLU A 30 2.39 9.38 13.59
C GLU A 30 2.78 8.15 12.76
N LYS A 31 3.81 7.42 13.23
CA LYS A 31 4.24 6.16 12.63
C LYS A 31 3.78 5.03 13.52
N VAL A 32 2.89 4.19 12.99
CA VAL A 32 2.34 3.03 13.71
C VAL A 32 2.83 1.75 13.05
N ALA A 33 3.30 0.81 13.86
CA ALA A 33 3.67 -0.52 13.42
C ALA A 33 2.66 -1.56 13.93
N ILE A 34 2.20 -2.44 13.03
CA ILE A 34 1.34 -3.58 13.36
C ILE A 34 2.21 -4.83 13.31
N ILE A 35 2.40 -5.47 14.47
CA ILE A 35 3.27 -6.65 14.61
C ILE A 35 2.48 -7.93 14.90
N GLY A 36 3.16 -9.07 14.79
CA GLY A 36 2.67 -10.41 15.12
C GLY A 36 2.86 -11.40 13.97
N GLU A 37 2.32 -12.60 14.11
CA GLU A 37 2.58 -13.66 13.14
C GLU A 37 1.77 -13.50 11.84
N GLU A 38 2.24 -14.16 10.79
CA GLU A 38 1.54 -14.28 9.50
C GLU A 38 0.18 -14.96 9.70
N GLY A 39 -0.83 -14.52 8.94
CA GLY A 39 -2.20 -15.06 9.05
C GLY A 39 -3.04 -14.49 10.19
N ASN A 40 -2.50 -13.61 11.06
CA ASN A 40 -3.28 -12.93 12.11
C ASN A 40 -4.01 -11.66 11.63
N GLY A 41 -4.32 -11.54 10.33
CA GLY A 41 -5.21 -10.48 9.84
C GLY A 41 -4.64 -9.07 9.72
N LYS A 42 -3.31 -8.88 9.73
CA LYS A 42 -2.70 -7.53 9.59
C LYS A 42 -3.05 -6.85 8.28
N SER A 43 -2.88 -7.58 7.17
CA SER A 43 -3.24 -7.08 5.85
C SER A 43 -4.75 -6.85 5.74
N THR A 44 -5.56 -7.68 6.41
CA THR A 44 -7.02 -7.48 6.50
C THR A 44 -7.37 -6.20 7.26
N LEU A 45 -6.69 -5.92 8.39
CA LEU A 45 -6.85 -4.67 9.13
C LEU A 45 -6.47 -3.47 8.26
N LEU A 46 -5.31 -3.51 7.59
CA LEU A 46 -4.90 -2.42 6.69
C LEU A 46 -5.94 -2.17 5.59
N ARG A 47 -6.44 -3.22 4.93
CA ARG A 47 -7.49 -3.10 3.90
C ARG A 47 -8.82 -2.56 4.46
N ALA A 48 -9.20 -2.97 5.67
CA ALA A 48 -10.38 -2.43 6.34
C ALA A 48 -10.23 -0.94 6.63
N LEU A 49 -9.04 -0.47 7.04
CA LEU A 49 -8.75 0.95 7.23
C LEU A 49 -8.79 1.75 5.93
N MET A 50 -8.50 1.12 4.80
CA MET A 50 -8.66 1.70 3.46
C MET A 50 -10.12 1.78 3.00
N GLY A 51 -11.06 1.22 3.76
CA GLY A 51 -12.47 1.14 3.37
C GLY A 51 -12.75 0.14 2.25
N GLU A 52 -11.85 -0.82 2.00
CA GLU A 52 -12.07 -1.84 0.97
C GLU A 52 -13.24 -2.76 1.34
N ALA A 53 -14.00 -3.20 0.32
CA ALA A 53 -15.03 -4.21 0.48
C ALA A 53 -14.39 -5.59 0.72
N LEU A 54 -14.67 -6.17 1.88
CA LEU A 54 -14.09 -7.43 2.34
C LEU A 54 -15.19 -8.48 2.54
N PRO A 55 -15.72 -9.10 1.47
CA PRO A 55 -16.90 -9.97 1.53
C PRO A 55 -16.70 -11.24 2.37
N ASP A 56 -15.47 -11.71 2.50
CA ASP A 56 -15.10 -12.87 3.32
C ASP A 56 -15.06 -12.54 4.82
N PHE A 57 -15.34 -11.28 5.19
CA PHE A 57 -15.23 -10.78 6.55
C PHE A 57 -16.50 -10.04 6.97
N THR A 58 -16.82 -10.11 8.25
CA THR A 58 -17.82 -9.28 8.90
C THR A 58 -17.08 -8.20 9.70
N ILE A 59 -17.36 -6.94 9.39
CA ILE A 59 -16.74 -5.79 10.07
C ILE A 59 -17.81 -5.10 10.91
N LYS A 60 -17.50 -4.86 12.18
CA LYS A 60 -18.33 -4.10 13.13
C LYS A 60 -17.50 -2.98 13.74
N GLY A 61 -18.16 -1.90 14.15
CA GLY A 61 -17.50 -0.71 14.68
C GLY A 61 -17.49 0.42 13.65
N ASP A 62 -16.65 1.41 13.90
CA ASP A 62 -16.58 2.64 13.11
C ASP A 62 -15.12 3.02 12.84
N ILE A 63 -14.83 3.38 11.59
CA ILE A 63 -13.54 3.88 11.14
C ILE A 63 -13.80 5.24 10.50
N GLN A 64 -13.24 6.29 11.10
CA GLN A 64 -13.32 7.67 10.63
C GLN A 64 -11.93 8.12 10.19
N SER A 65 -11.85 8.78 9.05
CA SER A 65 -10.58 9.30 8.53
C SER A 65 -10.82 10.70 7.97
N ASP A 66 -10.05 11.66 8.45
CA ASP A 66 -10.02 13.03 7.92
C ASP A 66 -8.94 13.16 6.83
N CYS A 67 -8.30 12.06 6.43
CA CYS A 67 -7.25 12.08 5.43
C CYS A 67 -7.83 12.36 4.03
N GLN A 68 -7.30 13.37 3.34
CA GLN A 68 -7.70 13.70 1.96
C GLN A 68 -7.40 12.56 0.98
N ALA A 69 -6.31 11.83 1.21
CA ALA A 69 -5.93 10.68 0.42
C ALA A 69 -5.37 9.59 1.35
N LEU A 70 -5.86 8.36 1.16
CA LEU A 70 -5.33 7.15 1.78
C LEU A 70 -4.70 6.31 0.66
N ALA A 71 -3.47 5.87 0.86
CA ALA A 71 -2.74 5.03 -0.09
C ALA A 71 -2.31 3.71 0.58
N TYR A 72 -2.47 2.62 -0.16
CA TYR A 72 -2.07 1.28 0.28
C TYR A 72 -1.04 0.69 -0.68
N ILE A 73 0.10 0.28 -0.14
CA ILE A 73 1.14 -0.42 -0.90
C ILE A 73 0.98 -1.93 -0.64
N PRO A 74 0.53 -2.70 -1.64
CA PRO A 74 0.29 -4.13 -1.45
C PRO A 74 1.61 -4.89 -1.35
N GLN A 75 1.64 -5.93 -0.51
CA GLN A 75 2.79 -6.83 -0.38
C GLN A 75 3.13 -7.59 -1.68
N LYS A 76 2.12 -7.83 -2.53
CA LYS A 76 2.28 -8.51 -3.82
C LYS A 76 1.62 -7.67 -4.92
N LEU A 77 2.37 -7.43 -5.99
CA LEU A 77 1.87 -6.78 -7.19
C LEU A 77 0.92 -7.72 -7.95
N ALA A 78 -0.11 -7.13 -8.56
CA ALA A 78 -1.05 -7.84 -9.42
C ALA A 78 -0.32 -8.45 -10.64
N GLY A 79 -0.79 -9.61 -11.10
CA GLY A 79 -0.12 -10.38 -12.17
C GLY A 79 0.02 -9.60 -13.47
N ASP A 80 -0.99 -8.81 -13.84
CA ASP A 80 -0.97 -8.01 -15.06
C ASP A 80 0.02 -6.84 -14.96
N LEU A 81 0.11 -6.24 -13.77
CA LEU A 81 1.07 -5.17 -13.51
C LEU A 81 2.51 -5.66 -13.61
N LYS A 82 2.78 -6.90 -13.20
CA LYS A 82 4.13 -7.49 -13.30
C LYS A 82 4.63 -7.62 -14.73
N LYS A 83 3.73 -7.77 -15.70
CA LYS A 83 4.05 -7.90 -17.13
C LYS A 83 4.16 -6.56 -17.84
N LYS A 84 3.70 -5.47 -17.22
CA LYS A 84 3.90 -4.13 -17.77
C LYS A 84 5.37 -3.73 -17.63
N THR A 85 5.87 -3.03 -18.63
CA THR A 85 7.16 -2.34 -18.54
C THR A 85 7.03 -1.13 -17.62
N LEU A 86 8.16 -0.62 -17.11
CA LEU A 86 8.17 0.64 -16.38
C LEU A 86 7.66 1.78 -17.25
N HIS A 87 8.07 1.83 -18.52
CA HIS A 87 7.58 2.81 -19.49
C HIS A 87 6.05 2.79 -19.59
N ASP A 88 5.47 1.62 -19.78
CA ASP A 88 4.02 1.51 -19.98
C ASP A 88 3.23 1.86 -18.72
N TYR A 89 3.79 1.56 -17.55
CA TYR A 89 3.16 1.88 -16.27
C TYR A 89 3.15 3.39 -15.98
N PHE A 90 4.26 4.09 -16.25
CA PHE A 90 4.37 5.51 -15.95
C PHE A 90 3.80 6.42 -17.04
N PHE A 91 3.79 6.00 -18.31
CA PHE A 91 3.50 6.91 -19.43
C PHE A 91 2.25 6.55 -20.24
N LEU A 92 1.80 5.29 -20.28
CA LEU A 92 0.79 4.86 -21.27
C LEU A 92 -0.66 5.20 -20.91
N ASP A 93 -1.02 5.23 -19.61
CA ASP A 93 -2.39 5.51 -19.11
C ASP A 93 -2.42 6.66 -18.08
N SER A 94 -1.41 7.53 -18.10
CA SER A 94 -1.10 8.44 -16.99
C SER A 94 -1.69 9.84 -17.13
N ALA A 95 -2.93 9.95 -17.61
CA ALA A 95 -3.57 11.25 -17.92
C ALA A 95 -3.55 12.28 -16.78
N ASP A 96 -3.43 11.83 -15.52
CA ASP A 96 -3.42 12.66 -14.32
C ASP A 96 -2.08 12.66 -13.55
N LEU A 97 -1.02 12.06 -14.10
CA LEU A 97 0.26 11.98 -13.40
C LEU A 97 1.07 13.27 -13.57
N ASP A 98 1.34 13.96 -12.45
CA ASP A 98 2.29 15.07 -12.45
C ASP A 98 3.73 14.53 -12.48
N TYR A 99 4.33 14.55 -13.67
CA TYR A 99 5.70 14.11 -13.87
C TYR A 99 6.70 14.91 -13.04
N SER A 100 6.42 16.18 -12.73
CA SER A 100 7.31 17.00 -11.89
C SER A 100 7.39 16.42 -10.49
N ILE A 101 6.24 15.99 -9.94
CA ILE A 101 6.17 15.32 -8.64
C ILE A 101 6.83 13.94 -8.73
N LEU A 102 6.58 13.18 -9.81
CA LEU A 102 7.20 11.87 -10.01
C LEU A 102 8.73 11.95 -9.97
N TYR A 103 9.34 12.80 -10.79
CA TYR A 103 10.79 12.95 -10.85
C TYR A 103 11.37 13.51 -9.55
N ARG A 104 10.68 14.44 -8.88
CA ARG A 104 11.11 14.92 -7.56
C ARG A 104 11.14 13.80 -6.53
N LEU A 105 10.09 12.99 -6.47
CA LEU A 105 10.02 11.84 -5.55
C LEU A 105 11.07 10.78 -5.89
N ALA A 106 11.36 10.57 -7.18
CA ALA A 106 12.43 9.67 -7.60
C ALA A 106 13.79 10.11 -7.03
N GLU A 107 14.12 11.41 -7.15
CA GLU A 107 15.35 11.99 -6.61
C GLU A 107 15.41 11.92 -5.08
N GLU A 108 14.33 12.29 -4.38
CA GLU A 108 14.23 12.22 -2.91
C GLU A 108 14.38 10.78 -2.38
N LEU A 109 13.91 9.82 -3.16
CA LEU A 109 14.05 8.39 -2.89
C LEU A 109 15.33 7.81 -3.50
N HIS A 110 16.23 8.58 -4.11
CA HIS A 110 17.42 8.02 -4.78
C HIS A 110 17.10 6.87 -5.77
N PHE A 111 15.94 6.97 -6.42
CA PHE A 111 15.51 6.07 -7.48
C PHE A 111 16.02 6.58 -8.83
N ASP A 112 16.70 5.70 -9.57
CA ASP A 112 17.21 5.97 -10.91
C ASP A 112 16.07 6.27 -11.90
N SER A 113 15.85 7.55 -12.17
CA SER A 113 14.71 8.04 -12.92
C SER A 113 14.77 7.72 -14.41
N ASP A 114 15.95 7.41 -14.97
CA ASP A 114 16.10 6.93 -16.35
C ASP A 114 15.37 5.60 -16.56
N ARG A 115 15.18 4.82 -15.48
CA ARG A 115 14.49 3.52 -15.53
C ARG A 115 13.00 3.66 -15.81
N PHE A 116 12.39 4.82 -15.56
CA PHE A 116 10.97 5.02 -15.87
C PHE A 116 10.70 4.80 -17.35
N ALA A 117 11.62 5.15 -18.25
CA ALA A 117 11.46 4.98 -19.69
C ALA A 117 11.96 3.62 -20.22
N SER A 118 12.32 2.69 -19.33
CA SER A 118 12.87 1.39 -19.73
C SER A 118 11.79 0.36 -20.08
N ASP A 119 12.16 -0.57 -20.95
CA ASP A 119 11.36 -1.77 -21.27
C ASP A 119 11.46 -2.86 -20.19
N GLN A 120 12.05 -2.55 -19.04
CA GLN A 120 12.16 -3.51 -17.94
C GLN A 120 10.76 -3.81 -17.38
N GLU A 121 10.41 -5.09 -17.31
CA GLU A 121 9.17 -5.53 -16.67
C GLU A 121 9.19 -5.26 -15.16
N ILE A 122 8.09 -4.73 -14.63
CA ILE A 122 7.92 -4.44 -13.21
C ILE A 122 8.13 -5.70 -12.36
N GLY A 123 7.71 -6.87 -12.84
CA GLY A 123 7.86 -8.14 -12.14
C GLY A 123 9.30 -8.59 -11.94
N SER A 124 10.26 -8.03 -12.70
CA SER A 124 11.69 -8.33 -12.59
C SER A 124 12.39 -7.52 -11.49
N LEU A 125 11.73 -6.49 -10.95
CA LEU A 125 12.26 -5.70 -9.83
C LEU A 125 12.24 -6.56 -8.56
N SER A 126 13.39 -6.72 -7.90
CA SER A 126 13.39 -7.33 -6.56
C SER A 126 12.78 -6.35 -5.55
N GLY A 127 12.09 -6.86 -4.53
CA GLY A 127 11.34 -6.06 -3.56
C GLY A 127 12.16 -5.04 -2.75
N GLY A 128 13.49 -5.01 -2.90
CA GLY A 128 14.40 -3.99 -2.35
C GLY A 128 15.26 -3.23 -3.39
N ARG A 129 15.24 -3.59 -4.68
CA ARG A 129 16.09 -2.98 -5.74
C ARG A 129 15.49 -1.74 -6.44
N SER A 130 14.52 -1.10 -5.83
CA SER A 130 14.18 0.30 -6.20
C SER A 130 15.24 1.30 -5.73
N PHE A 131 16.14 0.93 -4.82
CA PHE A 131 17.10 1.85 -4.21
C PHE A 131 18.53 1.31 -4.32
N GLU A 132 19.00 1.00 -5.52
CA GLU A 132 20.44 0.80 -5.72
C GLU A 132 20.72 0.74 -7.21
N ASN A 133 21.19 1.86 -7.76
CA ASN A 133 22.10 1.80 -8.89
C ASN A 133 23.26 2.76 -8.65
N SER A 134 24.44 2.15 -8.64
CA SER A 134 25.69 2.74 -9.14
C SER A 134 26.05 4.12 -8.63
N THR A 135 26.76 4.13 -7.50
CA THR A 135 27.94 5.01 -7.40
C THR A 135 28.81 4.78 -8.64
N HIS A 136 28.76 5.71 -9.58
CA HIS A 136 29.89 5.94 -10.48
C HIS A 136 30.56 7.27 -10.09
N PRO A 137 31.91 7.30 -10.07
CA PRO A 137 32.72 8.41 -9.59
C PRO A 137 32.70 9.64 -10.49
#